data_AF-A0A962ZPL7-F1
#
_entry.id   AF-A0A962ZPL7-F1
#
_cell.length_a   1.000
_cell.length_b   1.000
_cell.length_c   1.000
_cell.angle_alpha   90.00
_cell.angle_beta   90.00
_cell.angle_gamma   90.00
#
_symmetry.space_group_name_H-M   'P 1'
#
loop_
_entity.id
_entity.type
_entity.pdbx_description
1 polymer ?
#
loop_
_entity_poly.entity_id
_entity_poly.type
_entity_poly.pdbx_seq_one_letter_code
_entity_poly.pdbx_strand_id
1 'polypeptide(L)'
;MGIFAFLCIFLGVYPEPLWALLPYPVDYEPYTAGKVLFYLQLLLFSGLAFFLLLPWMQRTMTISLDTDWFWRVFGRRLALAGINGLALLGARLGQGVALLRAQVAPPLLRLLDHTGALGRTWQVGTTALWIVVLLTTYVLLYFL
;
A
#
# COMPACT_ATOMS: atom_id res chain seq x y z
N MET A 1 16.90 23.32 -4.61
CA MET A 1 17.25 23.75 -3.24
C MET A 1 16.98 25.24 -3.02
N GLY A 2 17.42 26.15 -3.91
CA GLY A 2 17.23 27.60 -3.72
C GLY A 2 15.77 28.08 -3.64
N ILE A 3 14.88 27.55 -4.49
CA ILE A 3 13.45 27.93 -4.50
C ILE A 3 12.78 27.58 -3.15
N PHE A 4 13.02 26.37 -2.64
CA PHE A 4 12.46 25.96 -1.34
C PHE A 4 13.05 26.76 -0.18
N ALA A 5 14.36 27.05 -0.20
CA ALA A 5 14.98 27.91 0.81
C ALA A 5 14.40 29.33 0.80
N PHE A 6 14.19 29.89 -0.39
CA PHE A 6 13.50 31.18 -0.56
C PHE A 6 12.10 31.14 0.05
N LEU A 7 11.30 30.12 -0.26
CA LEU A 7 9.95 29.96 0.31
C LEU A 7 9.98 29.85 1.84
N CYS A 8 10.92 29.11 2.43
CA CYS A 8 11.03 29.02 3.89
C CYS A 8 11.34 30.37 4.55
N ILE A 9 12.25 31.15 3.97
CA ILE A 9 12.59 32.48 4.50
C ILE A 9 11.43 33.44 4.31
N PHE A 10 10.83 33.44 3.10
CA PHE A 10 9.70 34.31 2.77
C PHE A 10 8.50 34.06 3.69
N LEU A 11 8.08 32.80 3.86
CA LEU A 11 6.95 32.44 4.72
C LEU A 11 7.27 32.63 6.21
N GLY A 12 8.54 32.52 6.61
CA GLY A 12 8.99 32.81 7.96
C GLY A 12 8.83 34.30 8.29
N VAL A 13 9.34 35.18 7.42
CA VAL A 13 9.31 36.65 7.61
C VAL A 13 7.91 37.22 7.37
N TYR A 14 7.20 36.69 6.38
CA TYR A 14 5.86 37.14 5.98
C TYR A 14 4.86 35.98 5.99
N PRO A 15 4.26 35.68 7.16
CA PRO A 15 3.33 34.55 7.33
C PRO A 15 1.89 34.85 6.88
N GLU A 16 1.56 36.10 6.54
CA GLU A 16 0.20 36.51 6.14
C GLU A 16 -0.40 35.66 4.99
N PRO A 17 0.36 35.23 3.96
CA PRO A 17 -0.17 34.36 2.91
C PRO A 17 -0.66 33.00 3.43
N LEU A 18 -0.07 32.49 4.52
CA LEU A 18 -0.52 31.26 5.16
C LEU A 18 -1.79 31.52 5.98
N TRP A 19 -1.86 32.64 6.71
CA TRP A 19 -3.03 32.99 7.51
C TRP A 19 -4.26 33.29 6.68
N ALA A 20 -4.10 33.88 5.49
CA ALA A 20 -5.20 34.12 4.55
C ALA A 20 -5.89 32.82 4.08
N LEU A 21 -5.21 31.67 4.17
CA LEU A 21 -5.78 30.36 3.83
C LEU A 21 -6.57 29.74 4.99
N LEU A 22 -6.40 30.25 6.22
CA LEU A 22 -7.09 29.69 7.38
C LEU A 22 -8.57 30.12 7.38
N PRO A 23 -9.49 29.19 7.72
CA PRO A 23 -10.93 29.47 7.74
C PRO A 23 -11.39 30.36 8.91
N TYR A 24 -10.50 30.63 9.87
CA TYR A 24 -10.78 31.43 11.07
C TYR A 24 -9.81 32.62 11.14
N PRO A 25 -10.26 33.79 11.68
CA PRO A 25 -9.39 34.94 11.85
C PRO A 25 -8.26 34.62 12.86
N VAL A 26 -7.04 35.03 12.53
CA VAL A 26 -5.85 34.83 13.35
C VAL A 26 -5.30 36.18 13.79
N ASP A 27 -5.62 36.60 15.01
CA ASP A 27 -5.07 37.81 15.63
C ASP A 27 -3.76 37.48 16.39
N TYR A 28 -2.75 36.99 15.67
CA TYR A 28 -1.47 36.60 16.25
C TYR A 28 -0.32 37.44 15.69
N GLU A 29 0.36 38.19 16.56
CA GLU A 29 1.58 38.92 16.23
C GLU A 29 2.83 38.09 16.56
N PRO A 30 3.53 37.48 15.58
CA PRO A 30 4.69 36.62 15.82
C PRO A 30 5.92 37.41 16.31
N TYR A 31 6.09 38.64 15.85
CA TYR A 31 7.29 39.46 16.05
C TYR A 31 7.13 40.54 17.12
N THR A 32 6.52 40.19 18.26
CA THR A 32 6.51 41.08 19.42
C THR A 32 7.91 41.14 20.04
N ALA A 33 8.34 42.33 20.50
CA ALA A 33 9.67 42.53 21.10
C ALA A 33 9.99 41.52 22.21
N GLY A 34 9.03 41.22 23.09
CA GLY A 34 9.21 40.23 24.16
C GLY A 34 9.49 38.81 23.64
N LYS A 35 8.80 38.37 22.59
CA LYS A 35 9.03 37.04 21.98
C LYS A 35 10.42 36.97 21.36
N VAL A 36 10.81 38.00 20.61
CA VAL A 36 12.12 38.07 19.96
C VAL A 36 13.25 38.07 20.99
N LEU A 37 13.13 38.86 22.06
CA LEU A 37 14.11 38.88 23.15
C LEU A 37 14.21 37.53 23.85
N PHE A 38 13.09 36.87 24.13
CA PHE A 38 13.06 35.56 24.76
C PHE A 38 13.80 34.51 23.90
N TYR A 39 13.50 34.44 22.60
CA TYR A 39 14.20 33.50 21.70
C TYR A 39 15.68 33.85 21.54
N LEU A 40 16.04 35.13 21.50
CA LEU A 40 17.43 35.57 21.48
C LEU A 40 18.17 35.11 22.75
N GLN A 41 17.57 35.31 23.92
CA GLN A 41 18.13 34.84 25.20
C GLN A 41 18.31 33.33 25.19
N LEU A 42 17.29 32.56 24.80
CA LEU A 42 17.39 31.10 24.68
C LEU A 42 18.52 30.68 23.75
N LEU A 43 18.66 31.33 22.59
CA LEU A 43 19.71 31.01 21.62
C LEU A 43 21.10 31.33 22.17
N LEU A 44 21.27 32.48 22.82
CA LEU A 44 22.53 32.89 23.44
C LEU A 44 22.92 31.94 24.59
N PHE A 45 21.98 31.58 25.47
CA PHE A 45 22.23 30.64 26.57
C PHE A 45 22.47 29.21 26.07
N SER A 46 21.77 28.75 25.02
CA SER A 46 22.04 27.46 24.38
C SER A 46 23.44 27.43 23.74
N GLY A 47 23.83 28.52 23.07
CA GLY A 47 25.18 28.68 22.53
C GLY A 47 26.23 28.66 23.63
N LEU A 48 26.01 29.41 24.72
CA LEU A 48 26.88 29.40 25.89
C LEU A 48 27.03 28.01 26.50
N ALA A 49 25.93 27.28 26.70
CA ALA A 49 25.95 25.91 27.20
C ALA A 49 26.78 25.00 26.27
N PHE A 50 26.60 25.11 24.95
CA PHE A 50 27.42 24.37 23.99
C PHE A 50 28.92 24.66 24.15
N PHE A 51 29.32 25.93 24.25
CA PHE A 51 30.72 26.31 24.45
C PHE A 51 31.28 25.80 25.78
N LEU A 52 30.49 25.83 26.86
CA LEU A 52 30.89 25.29 28.16
C LEU A 52 31.07 23.77 28.13
N LEU A 53 30.24 23.04 27.38
CA LEU A 53 30.28 21.58 27.26
C LEU A 53 31.27 21.08 26.19
N LEU A 54 31.95 21.95 25.45
CA LEU A 54 32.96 21.56 24.44
C LEU A 54 33.98 20.53 24.95
N PRO A 55 34.51 20.62 26.19
CA PRO A 55 35.44 19.62 26.71
C PRO A 55 34.84 18.21 26.85
N TRP A 56 33.53 18.10 27.02
CA TRP A 56 32.83 16.81 27.19
C TRP A 56 32.27 16.25 25.88
N MET A 57 32.09 17.09 24.86
CA MET A 57 31.60 16.69 23.53
C MET A 57 32.72 16.23 22.59
N GLN A 58 33.87 15.82 23.13
CA GLN A 58 34.98 15.31 22.32
C GLN A 58 34.58 14.00 21.63
N ARG A 59 34.90 13.90 20.34
CA ARG A 59 34.61 12.71 19.53
C ARG A 59 35.41 11.52 20.04
N THR A 60 34.73 10.54 20.63
CA THR A 60 35.29 9.23 20.92
C THR A 60 35.37 8.39 19.63
N MET A 61 36.37 7.51 19.52
CA MET A 61 36.53 6.58 18.39
C MET A 61 35.54 5.41 18.51
N THR A 62 34.26 5.72 18.55
CA THR A 62 33.15 4.79 18.69
C THR A 62 32.23 4.91 17.48
N ILE A 63 31.71 3.78 17.00
CA ILE A 63 30.71 3.78 15.93
C ILE A 63 29.37 4.18 16.56
N SER A 64 28.82 5.33 16.16
CA SER A 64 27.44 5.70 16.52
C SER A 64 26.48 4.86 15.69
N LEU A 65 25.68 4.02 16.36
CA LEU A 65 24.60 3.31 15.70
C LEU A 65 23.34 4.16 15.78
N ASP A 66 23.07 4.91 14.72
CA ASP A 66 21.89 5.76 14.65
C ASP A 66 20.63 4.93 14.39
N THR A 67 19.47 5.48 14.75
CA THR A 67 18.14 4.88 14.49
C THR A 67 17.91 4.57 13.00
N ASP A 68 18.60 5.26 12.10
CA ASP A 68 18.59 5.00 10.65
C ASP A 68 19.03 3.55 10.31
N TRP A 69 19.88 2.93 11.13
CA TRP A 69 20.24 1.52 10.99
C TRP A 69 19.01 0.59 11.07
N PHE A 70 18.06 0.90 11.96
CA PHE A 70 16.83 0.12 12.11
C PHE A 70 16.04 0.12 10.80
N TRP A 71 15.84 1.29 10.19
CA TRP A 71 15.13 1.37 8.92
C TRP A 71 15.89 0.71 7.77
N ARG A 72 17.22 0.94 7.68
CA ARG A 72 18.03 0.41 6.58
C ARG A 72 18.26 -1.09 6.62
N VAL A 73 18.40 -1.66 7.81
CA VAL A 73 18.75 -3.07 7.97
C VAL A 73 17.53 -3.89 8.32
N PHE A 74 16.81 -3.55 9.39
CA PHE A 74 15.63 -4.29 9.79
C PHE A 74 14.49 -4.13 8.77
N GLY A 75 14.20 -2.88 8.35
CA GLY A 75 13.19 -2.62 7.32
C GLY A 75 13.48 -3.35 6.00
N ARG A 76 14.73 -3.32 5.53
CA ARG A 76 15.14 -4.05 4.32
C ARG A 76 14.99 -5.57 4.47
N ARG A 77 15.39 -6.14 5.60
CA ARG A 77 15.26 -7.58 5.86
C ARG A 77 13.79 -8.01 5.92
N LEU A 78 12.94 -7.21 6.56
CA LEU A 78 11.50 -7.46 6.62
C LEU A 78 10.87 -7.42 5.23
N ALA A 79 11.22 -6.41 4.41
CA ALA A 79 10.70 -6.29 3.05
C ALA A 79 11.10 -7.48 2.18
N LEU A 80 12.37 -7.88 2.22
CA LEU A 80 12.85 -9.06 1.49
C LEU A 80 12.18 -10.35 1.96
N ALA A 81 11.99 -10.53 3.27
CA ALA A 81 11.27 -11.68 3.82
C ALA A 81 9.81 -11.70 3.36
N GLY A 82 9.13 -10.54 3.33
CA GLY A 82 7.77 -10.39 2.84
C GLY A 82 7.64 -10.75 1.36
N ILE A 83 8.54 -10.25 0.51
CA ILE A 83 8.56 -10.55 -0.93
C ILE A 83 8.76 -12.06 -1.15
N ASN A 84 9.73 -12.66 -0.46
CA ASN A 84 9.99 -14.10 -0.58
C ASN A 84 8.81 -14.95 -0.06
N GLY A 85 8.16 -14.53 1.02
CA GLY A 85 6.97 -15.19 1.55
C GLY A 85 5.79 -15.16 0.57
N LEU A 86 5.53 -14.00 -0.04
CA LEU A 86 4.51 -13.85 -1.07
C LEU A 86 4.82 -14.70 -2.31
N ALA A 87 6.08 -14.73 -2.75
CA ALA A 87 6.51 -15.57 -3.88
C ALA A 87 6.29 -17.06 -3.60
N LEU A 88 6.61 -17.53 -2.38
CA LEU A 88 6.39 -18.92 -1.96
C LEU A 88 4.89 -19.28 -1.94
N LEU A 89 4.05 -18.39 -1.41
CA LEU A 89 2.59 -18.58 -1.41
C LEU A 89 2.04 -18.65 -2.83
N GLY A 90 2.46 -17.72 -3.70
CA GLY A 90 2.09 -17.73 -5.12
C GLY A 90 2.51 -19.02 -5.83
N ALA A 91 3.72 -19.51 -5.56
CA ALA A 91 4.20 -20.76 -6.13
C ALA A 91 3.40 -21.98 -5.64
N ARG A 92 3.05 -22.05 -4.35
CA ARG A 92 2.24 -23.14 -3.80
C ARG A 92 0.81 -23.14 -4.33
N LEU A 93 0.19 -21.96 -4.45
CA LEU A 93 -1.12 -21.80 -5.08
C LEU A 93 -1.06 -22.21 -6.55
N GLY A 94 -0.04 -21.76 -7.29
CA GLY A 94 0.17 -22.13 -8.69
C GLY A 94 0.34 -23.64 -8.88
N GLN A 95 1.11 -24.30 -8.01
CA GLN A 95 1.25 -25.76 -8.01
C GLN A 95 -0.06 -26.47 -7.69
N GLY A 96 -0.82 -26.00 -6.68
CA GLY A 96 -2.14 -26.56 -6.35
C GLY A 96 -3.14 -26.44 -7.50
N VAL A 97 -3.19 -25.27 -8.14
CA VAL A 97 -4.02 -25.03 -9.33
C VAL A 97 -3.55 -25.89 -10.51
N ALA A 98 -2.25 -26.05 -10.71
CA ALA A 98 -1.71 -26.90 -11.78
C ALA A 98 -2.05 -28.38 -11.56
N LEU A 99 -1.97 -28.88 -10.32
CA LEU A 99 -2.36 -30.26 -9.99
C LEU A 99 -3.87 -30.48 -10.13
N LEU A 100 -4.69 -29.54 -9.68
CA LEU A 100 -6.15 -29.58 -9.88
C LEU A 100 -6.49 -29.55 -11.37
N ARG A 101 -5.84 -28.69 -12.15
CA ARG A 101 -5.99 -28.63 -13.61
C ARG A 101 -5.57 -29.95 -14.25
N ALA A 102 -4.47 -30.56 -13.83
CA ALA A 102 -4.00 -31.83 -14.38
C ALA A 102 -4.96 -33.00 -14.08
N GLN A 103 -5.68 -32.98 -12.94
CA GLN A 103 -6.65 -34.02 -12.58
C GLN A 103 -8.03 -33.80 -13.20
N VAL A 104 -8.48 -32.54 -13.30
CA VAL A 104 -9.85 -32.19 -13.71
C VAL A 104 -9.94 -31.87 -15.21
N ALA A 105 -8.92 -31.26 -15.81
CA ALA A 105 -8.96 -30.88 -17.22
C ALA A 105 -9.04 -32.08 -18.18
N PRO A 106 -8.31 -33.20 -18.03
CA PRO A 106 -8.40 -34.30 -18.98
C PRO A 106 -9.80 -34.95 -19.11
N PRO A 107 -10.52 -35.27 -18.01
CA PRO A 107 -11.89 -35.79 -18.14
C PRO A 107 -12.88 -34.72 -18.64
N LEU A 108 -12.70 -33.45 -18.25
CA LEU A 108 -13.56 -32.35 -18.70
C LEU A 108 -13.36 -32.03 -20.20
N LEU A 109 -12.10 -32.01 -20.65
CA LEU A 109 -11.75 -31.83 -22.07
C LEU A 109 -12.27 -33.01 -22.91
N ARG A 110 -12.24 -34.25 -22.41
CA ARG A 110 -12.86 -35.40 -23.09
C ARG A 110 -14.39 -35.29 -23.20
N LEU A 111 -15.05 -34.59 -22.27
CA LEU A 111 -16.49 -34.31 -22.36
C LEU A 111 -16.80 -33.19 -23.35
N LEU A 112 -15.87 -32.25 -23.54
CA LEU A 112 -16.00 -31.06 -24.41
C LEU A 112 -15.43 -31.27 -25.83
N ASP A 113 -14.66 -32.33 -26.06
CA ASP A 113 -14.08 -32.64 -27.37
C ASP A 113 -15.16 -33.03 -28.38
N HIS A 114 -14.91 -32.86 -29.69
CA HIS A 114 -15.89 -33.08 -30.77
C HIS A 114 -16.40 -34.52 -30.90
N THR A 115 -15.82 -35.46 -30.14
CA THR A 115 -16.24 -36.86 -29.99
C THR A 115 -16.99 -37.15 -28.68
N GLY A 116 -16.99 -36.22 -27.72
CA GLY A 116 -17.70 -36.33 -26.45
C GLY A 116 -19.21 -36.14 -26.59
N ALA A 117 -19.98 -36.61 -25.61
CA ALA A 117 -21.45 -36.59 -25.63
C ALA A 117 -22.07 -35.19 -25.89
N LEU A 118 -21.34 -34.11 -25.54
CA LEU A 118 -21.70 -32.71 -25.76
C LEU A 118 -21.15 -32.10 -27.07
N GLY A 119 -20.11 -32.70 -27.67
CA GLY A 119 -19.49 -32.23 -28.93
C GLY A 119 -20.14 -32.80 -30.19
N ARG A 120 -21.01 -33.80 -30.06
CA ARG A 120 -21.83 -34.33 -31.17
C ARG A 120 -22.81 -33.25 -31.63
N THR A 121 -22.94 -33.05 -32.93
CA THR A 121 -24.06 -32.28 -33.49
C THR A 121 -25.33 -33.11 -33.31
N TRP A 122 -26.03 -32.88 -32.20
CA TRP A 122 -27.31 -33.55 -31.94
C TRP A 122 -28.27 -33.20 -33.08
N GLN A 123 -28.88 -34.22 -33.69
CA GLN A 123 -29.91 -34.01 -34.69
C GLN A 123 -31.03 -33.17 -34.06
N VAL A 124 -31.47 -32.12 -34.75
CA VAL A 124 -32.50 -31.17 -34.26
C VAL A 124 -33.77 -31.89 -33.79
N GLY A 125 -34.06 -33.08 -34.33
CA GLY A 125 -35.17 -33.92 -33.87
C GLY A 125 -35.01 -34.43 -32.43
N THR A 126 -33.80 -34.76 -31.99
CA THR A 126 -33.55 -35.29 -30.64
C THR A 126 -33.69 -34.20 -29.58
N THR A 127 -33.21 -32.98 -29.86
CA THR A 127 -33.37 -31.84 -28.95
C THR A 127 -34.84 -31.42 -28.84
N ALA A 128 -35.60 -31.43 -29.95
CA ALA A 128 -37.03 -31.16 -29.93
C ALA A 128 -37.81 -32.19 -29.08
N LEU A 129 -37.45 -33.47 -29.17
CA LEU A 129 -38.09 -34.54 -28.38
C LEU A 129 -37.88 -34.33 -26.88
N TRP A 130 -36.66 -34.00 -26.45
CA TRP A 130 -36.37 -33.71 -25.04
C TRP A 130 -37.10 -32.47 -24.53
N ILE A 131 -37.22 -31.41 -25.36
CA ILE A 131 -38.01 -30.23 -25.01
C ILE A 131 -39.47 -30.60 -24.78
N VAL A 132 -40.08 -31.39 -25.68
CA VAL A 132 -41.48 -31.83 -25.55
C VAL A 132 -41.69 -32.68 -24.29
N VAL A 133 -40.78 -33.62 -24.00
CA VAL A 133 -40.85 -34.46 -22.78
C VAL A 133 -40.74 -33.61 -21.52
N LEU A 134 -39.78 -32.67 -21.46
CA LEU A 134 -39.63 -31.76 -20.32
C LEU A 134 -40.86 -30.88 -20.13
N LEU A 135 -41.38 -30.30 -21.22
CA LEU A 135 -42.59 -29.47 -21.17
C LEU A 135 -43.80 -30.27 -20.69
N THR A 136 -43.97 -31.49 -21.22
CA THR A 136 -45.09 -32.37 -20.84
C THR A 136 -44.99 -32.78 -19.38
N THR A 137 -43.80 -33.17 -18.92
CA THR A 137 -43.56 -33.53 -17.52
C THR A 137 -43.77 -32.35 -16.59
N TYR A 138 -43.28 -31.17 -16.97
CA TYR A 138 -43.50 -29.92 -16.23
C TYR A 138 -44.99 -29.59 -16.11
N VAL A 139 -45.75 -29.67 -17.21
CA VAL A 139 -47.18 -29.43 -17.20
C VAL A 139 -47.91 -30.44 -16.32
N LEU A 140 -47.59 -31.73 -16.42
CA LEU A 140 -48.19 -32.76 -15.56
C LEU A 140 -47.89 -32.55 -14.08
N LEU A 141 -46.65 -32.19 -13.72
CA LEU A 141 -46.28 -31.87 -12.34
C LEU A 141 -46.93 -30.58 -11.83
N TYR A 142 -47.21 -29.62 -12.72
CA TYR A 142 -47.88 -28.38 -12.35
C TYR A 142 -49.38 -28.57 -12.07
N PHE A 143 -50.03 -29.52 -12.76
CA PHE A 143 -51.47 -29.80 -12.61
C PHE A 143 -51.80 -30.89 -11.58
N LEU A 144 -50.80 -31.62 -11.07
CA LEU A 144 -50.92 -32.57 -9.96
C LEU A 144 -50.73 -31.84 -8.62
#